data_AF-A0A9P6ZIG3-F1
#
_entry.id   AF-A0A9P6ZIG3-F1
#
_cell.length_a   1.000
_cell.length_b   1.000
_cell.length_c   1.000
_cell.angle_alpha   90.00
_cell.angle_beta   90.00
_cell.angle_gamma   90.00
#
_symmetry.space_group_name_H-M   'P 1'
#
loop_
_entity.id
_entity.type
_entity.pdbx_description
1 polymer ?
#
loop_
_entity_poly.entity_id
_entity_poly.type
_entity_poly.pdbx_seq_one_letter_code
_entity_poly.pdbx_strand_id
1 'polypeptide(L)'
;DTKLMDRILLRHLLDLAQAKLAVASGLPRNNKTFRITQSFLWREALSSSQTTPERVQAAKKLLNAPGLSLDAATKKFALSDSGMNIVVQRPSVIRDMGDSAAHPKHVSREAFKKIISRHAVAANHDGLHAILELVDPVTQST
;
A
#
# COMPACT_ATOMS: atom_id res chain seq x y z
N ASP A 1 8.97 12.16 -12.92
CA ASP A 1 7.56 11.96 -13.29
C ASP A 1 6.70 12.16 -12.06
N THR A 2 6.17 13.36 -11.89
CA THR A 2 5.44 13.79 -10.68
C THR A 2 4.15 13.00 -10.49
N LYS A 3 3.46 12.65 -11.58
CA LYS A 3 2.17 11.94 -11.52
C LYS A 3 2.30 10.52 -10.99
N LEU A 4 3.40 9.82 -11.32
CA LEU A 4 3.67 8.49 -10.77
C LEU A 4 3.98 8.58 -9.27
N MET A 5 4.78 9.57 -8.88
CA MET A 5 5.09 9.80 -7.46
C MET A 5 3.83 10.14 -6.65
N ASP A 6 2.95 10.99 -7.18
CA ASP A 6 1.68 11.34 -6.51
C ASP A 6 0.82 10.10 -6.24
N ARG A 7 0.73 9.17 -7.21
CA ARG A 7 -0.02 7.91 -7.04
C ARG A 7 0.59 7.03 -5.95
N ILE A 8 1.92 6.94 -5.89
CA ILE A 8 2.64 6.20 -4.85
C ILE A 8 2.40 6.84 -3.48
N LEU A 9 2.48 8.16 -3.38
CA LEU A 9 2.25 8.91 -2.14
C LEU A 9 0.80 8.81 -1.67
N LEU A 10 -0.19 8.84 -2.57
CA LEU A 10 -1.60 8.65 -2.22
C LEU A 10 -1.87 7.24 -1.68
N ARG A 11 -1.31 6.20 -2.32
CA ARG A 11 -1.36 4.84 -1.78
C ARG A 11 -0.71 4.75 -0.40
N HIS A 12 0.45 5.38 -0.24
CA HIS A 12 1.13 5.43 1.05
C HIS A 12 0.27 6.11 2.13
N LEU A 13 -0.35 7.24 1.83
CA LEU A 13 -1.26 7.94 2.74
C LEU A 13 -2.44 7.06 3.15
N LEU A 14 -3.04 6.34 2.20
CA LEU A 14 -4.11 5.39 2.47
C LEU A 14 -3.64 4.27 3.40
N ASP A 15 -2.46 3.69 3.15
CA ASP A 15 -1.86 2.67 4.01
C ASP A 15 -1.62 3.18 5.44
N LEU A 16 -1.18 4.44 5.60
CA LEU A 16 -1.00 5.06 6.91
C LEU A 16 -2.33 5.22 7.66
N ALA A 17 -3.37 5.67 6.96
CA ALA A 17 -4.70 5.80 7.55
C ALA A 17 -5.25 4.43 7.98
N GLN A 18 -5.18 3.42 7.11
CA GLN A 18 -5.64 2.06 7.41
C GLN A 18 -4.85 1.44 8.57
N ALA A 19 -3.52 1.62 8.60
CA ALA A 19 -2.69 1.15 9.70
C ALA A 19 -3.03 1.85 11.03
N LYS A 20 -3.29 3.16 11.01
CA LYS A 20 -3.72 3.90 12.20
C LYS A 20 -5.06 3.39 12.72
N LEU A 21 -6.01 3.12 11.82
CA LEU A 21 -7.33 2.58 12.19
C LEU A 21 -7.24 1.17 12.77
N ALA A 22 -6.42 0.29 12.20
CA ALA A 22 -6.17 -1.04 12.76
C ALA A 22 -5.65 -0.97 14.20
N VAL A 23 -4.67 -0.09 14.44
CA VAL A 23 -4.13 0.13 15.77
C VAL A 23 -5.20 0.68 16.72
N ALA A 24 -6.01 1.64 16.26
CA ALA A 24 -7.04 2.26 17.08
C ALA A 24 -8.20 1.30 17.42
N SER A 25 -8.50 0.34 16.55
CA SER A 25 -9.50 -0.71 16.78
C SER A 25 -8.97 -1.90 17.59
N GLY A 26 -7.74 -1.83 18.11
CA GLY A 26 -7.15 -2.92 18.89
C GLY A 26 -6.85 -4.19 18.09
N LEU A 27 -6.75 -4.11 16.75
CA LEU A 27 -6.35 -5.27 15.96
C LEU A 27 -4.93 -5.70 16.36
N PRO A 28 -4.66 -7.03 16.40
CA PRO A 28 -3.42 -7.55 16.95
C PRO A 28 -2.20 -6.94 16.25
N ARG A 29 -1.34 -6.31 17.04
CA ARG A 29 -0.01 -5.93 16.56
C ARG A 29 0.79 -7.21 16.42
N ASN A 30 1.11 -7.59 15.20
CA ASN A 30 2.17 -8.56 15.02
C ASN A 30 3.48 -7.85 15.37
N ASN A 31 4.05 -8.19 16.54
CA ASN A 31 5.22 -7.56 17.14
C ASN A 31 6.48 -7.62 16.26
N LYS A 32 6.40 -8.29 15.10
CA LYS A 32 7.49 -8.46 14.14
C LYS A 32 7.29 -7.77 12.79
N THR A 33 6.25 -6.95 12.58
CA THR A 33 5.88 -6.57 11.19
C THR A 33 5.58 -5.10 10.91
N PHE A 34 6.10 -4.67 9.76
CA PHE A 34 6.06 -3.35 9.12
C PHE A 34 4.63 -2.77 8.99
N ARG A 35 4.52 -1.43 8.81
CA ARG A 35 3.26 -0.69 8.57
C ARG A 35 2.33 -1.34 7.53
N ILE A 36 2.89 -1.98 6.50
CA ILE A 36 2.15 -2.69 5.44
C ILE A 36 1.23 -3.77 6.05
N THR A 37 1.68 -4.44 7.11
CA THR A 37 0.92 -5.49 7.80
C THR A 37 -0.30 -4.93 8.53
N GLN A 38 -0.22 -3.72 9.09
CA GLN A 38 -1.35 -3.10 9.79
C GLN A 38 -2.45 -2.63 8.83
N SER A 39 -2.05 -2.04 7.68
CA SER A 39 -3.00 -1.73 6.60
C SER A 39 -3.70 -2.99 6.07
N PHE A 40 -2.96 -4.09 5.95
CA PHE A 40 -3.54 -5.39 5.60
C PHE A 40 -4.55 -5.90 6.63
N LEU A 41 -4.19 -5.90 7.92
CA LEU A 41 -5.07 -6.36 9.01
C LEU A 41 -6.39 -5.58 9.04
N TRP A 42 -6.34 -4.26 8.83
CA TRP A 42 -7.56 -3.46 8.69
C TRP A 42 -8.45 -3.98 7.56
N ARG A 43 -7.89 -4.21 6.37
CA ARG A 43 -8.66 -4.70 5.21
C ARG A 43 -9.17 -6.11 5.40
N GLU A 44 -8.40 -6.96 6.06
CA GLU A 44 -8.74 -8.35 6.38
C GLU A 44 -9.89 -8.43 7.39
N ALA A 45 -9.88 -7.58 8.43
CA ALA A 45 -10.97 -7.49 9.40
C ALA A 45 -12.31 -7.10 8.75
N LEU A 46 -12.27 -6.47 7.58
CA LEU A 46 -13.43 -6.08 6.78
C LEU A 46 -13.72 -7.04 5.63
N SER A 47 -13.01 -8.16 5.51
CA SER A 47 -13.06 -9.04 4.32
C SER A 47 -14.38 -9.77 4.13
N SER A 48 -15.12 -10.03 5.21
CA SER A 48 -16.43 -10.68 5.20
C SER A 48 -17.57 -9.80 4.66
N SER A 49 -17.36 -8.47 4.65
CA SER A 49 -18.31 -7.49 4.11
C SER A 49 -18.09 -7.27 2.62
N GLN A 50 -19.15 -7.46 1.83
CA GLN A 50 -19.12 -7.48 0.37
C GLN A 50 -19.30 -6.10 -0.24
N THR A 51 -20.14 -5.27 0.38
CA THR A 51 -20.45 -3.92 -0.14
C THR A 51 -19.74 -2.83 0.65
N THR A 52 -19.49 -1.68 0.02
CA THR A 52 -18.88 -0.52 0.72
C THR A 52 -19.69 -0.11 1.96
N PRO A 53 -21.04 0.01 1.93
CA PRO A 53 -21.82 0.33 3.12
C PRO A 53 -21.65 -0.69 4.26
N GLU A 54 -21.68 -1.99 3.96
CA GLU A 54 -21.41 -3.04 4.97
C GLU A 54 -20.02 -2.89 5.58
N ARG A 55 -19.01 -2.61 4.74
CA ARG A 55 -17.62 -2.41 5.20
C ARG A 55 -17.49 -1.17 6.08
N VAL A 56 -18.21 -0.08 5.77
CA VAL A 56 -18.28 1.11 6.64
C VAL A 56 -18.91 0.75 7.98
N GLN A 57 -20.01 0.00 7.99
CA GLN A 57 -20.66 -0.43 9.24
C GLN A 57 -19.73 -1.34 10.06
N ALA A 58 -19.06 -2.30 9.43
CA ALA A 58 -18.09 -3.15 10.10
C ALA A 58 -16.92 -2.35 10.70
N ALA A 59 -16.39 -1.37 9.95
CA ALA A 59 -15.35 -0.47 10.44
C ALA A 59 -15.82 0.38 11.63
N LYS A 60 -17.06 0.92 11.58
CA LYS A 60 -17.66 1.64 12.70
C LYS A 60 -17.84 0.73 13.93
N LYS A 61 -18.20 -0.55 13.75
CA LYS A 61 -18.27 -1.53 14.85
C LYS A 61 -16.89 -1.78 15.49
N LEU A 62 -15.85 -1.96 14.68
CA LEU A 62 -14.48 -2.14 15.15
C LEU A 62 -13.98 -0.93 15.96
N LEU A 63 -14.26 0.28 15.50
CA LEU A 63 -13.83 1.51 16.16
C LEU A 63 -14.63 1.84 17.44
N ASN A 64 -15.83 1.28 17.59
CA ASN A 64 -16.69 1.46 18.77
C ASN A 64 -16.72 0.22 19.68
N ALA A 65 -15.75 -0.69 19.55
CA ALA A 65 -15.71 -1.87 20.41
C ALA A 65 -15.52 -1.46 21.88
N PRO A 66 -16.15 -2.18 22.84
CA PRO A 66 -16.03 -1.87 24.26
C PRO A 66 -14.56 -1.85 24.72
N GLY A 67 -14.21 -0.89 25.57
CA GLY A 67 -12.87 -0.75 26.12
C GLY A 67 -11.87 -0.01 25.20
N LEU A 68 -12.27 0.38 23.99
CA LEU A 68 -11.44 1.22 23.13
C LEU A 68 -11.62 2.71 23.47
N SER A 69 -10.51 3.42 23.58
CA SER A 69 -10.48 4.89 23.66
C SER A 69 -9.76 5.46 22.44
N LEU A 70 -10.55 6.00 21.51
CA LEU A 70 -10.01 6.63 20.30
C LEU A 70 -9.47 8.03 20.61
N ASP A 71 -8.33 8.37 19.99
CA ASP A 71 -7.83 9.75 19.98
C ASP A 71 -8.79 10.70 19.24
N ALA A 72 -8.72 12.00 19.53
CA ALA A 72 -9.63 13.00 18.97
C ALA A 72 -9.63 13.05 17.43
N ALA A 73 -8.46 12.87 16.81
CA ALA A 73 -8.34 12.89 15.35
C ALA A 73 -9.02 11.67 14.70
N THR A 74 -8.90 10.50 15.34
CA THR A 74 -9.48 9.24 14.90
C THR A 74 -11.00 9.27 15.09
N LYS A 75 -11.49 9.83 16.21
CA LYS A 75 -12.92 10.11 16.40
C LYS A 75 -13.47 11.01 15.30
N LYS A 76 -12.80 12.14 15.03
CA LYS A 76 -13.18 13.06 13.96
C LYS A 76 -13.20 12.37 12.59
N PHE A 77 -12.19 11.55 12.30
CA PHE A 77 -12.12 10.79 11.06
C PHE A 77 -13.25 9.77 10.94
N ALA A 78 -13.58 9.04 12.00
CA ALA A 78 -14.66 8.04 12.01
C ALA A 78 -16.05 8.62 11.71
N LEU A 79 -16.23 9.93 11.92
CA LEU A 79 -17.44 10.68 11.57
C LEU A 79 -17.47 11.17 10.11
N SER A 80 -16.35 11.09 9.39
CA SER A 80 -16.28 11.48 7.99
C SER A 80 -16.72 10.33 7.10
N ASP A 81 -17.91 10.44 6.49
CA ASP A 81 -18.39 9.40 5.58
C ASP A 81 -17.50 9.24 4.34
N SER A 82 -16.99 10.35 3.78
CA SER A 82 -16.04 10.30 2.65
C SER A 82 -14.72 9.63 3.04
N GLY A 83 -14.16 9.99 4.21
CA GLY A 83 -12.95 9.37 4.73
C GLY A 83 -13.13 7.87 4.97
N MET A 84 -14.24 7.48 5.62
CA MET A 84 -14.57 6.09 5.89
C MET A 84 -14.78 5.29 4.61
N ASN A 85 -15.49 5.84 3.62
CA ASN A 85 -15.67 5.19 2.31
C ASN A 85 -14.32 4.89 1.64
N ILE A 86 -13.37 5.82 1.69
CA ILE A 86 -12.03 5.65 1.09
C ILE A 86 -11.25 4.53 1.79
N VAL A 87 -11.19 4.53 3.13
CA VAL A 87 -10.35 3.57 3.87
C VAL A 87 -10.90 2.15 3.89
N VAL A 88 -12.19 1.97 3.59
CA VAL A 88 -12.82 0.64 3.50
C VAL A 88 -13.03 0.16 2.06
N GLN A 89 -12.81 1.00 1.05
CA GLN A 89 -13.12 0.69 -0.35
C GLN A 89 -12.54 -0.65 -0.83
N ARG A 90 -13.36 -1.48 -1.50
CA ARG A 90 -12.94 -2.71 -2.18
C ARG A 90 -13.75 -2.89 -3.47
N PRO A 91 -13.11 -3.00 -4.66
CA PRO A 91 -11.69 -2.75 -4.92
C PRO A 91 -11.31 -1.28 -4.61
N SER A 92 -10.04 -1.02 -4.30
CA SER A 92 -9.58 0.32 -3.92
C SER A 92 -8.85 1.00 -5.07
N VAL A 93 -9.47 2.04 -5.61
CA VAL A 93 -8.94 2.78 -6.78
C VAL A 93 -7.58 3.40 -6.47
N ILE A 94 -7.42 3.97 -5.27
CA ILE A 94 -6.14 4.59 -4.84
C ILE A 94 -5.03 3.54 -4.77
N ARG A 95 -5.34 2.33 -4.29
CA ARG A 95 -4.37 1.23 -4.25
C ARG A 95 -4.01 0.77 -5.65
N ASP A 96 -5.01 0.52 -6.50
CA ASP A 96 -4.79 0.05 -7.87
C ASP A 96 -3.93 1.04 -8.67
N MET A 97 -4.18 2.35 -8.50
CA MET A 97 -3.38 3.41 -9.10
C MET A 97 -1.93 3.42 -8.59
N GLY A 98 -1.72 3.29 -7.28
CA GLY A 98 -0.39 3.26 -6.69
C GLY A 98 0.38 1.98 -6.99
N ASP A 99 -0.29 0.82 -7.00
CA ASP A 99 0.27 -0.48 -7.38
C ASP A 99 0.71 -0.44 -8.85
N SER A 100 -0.13 0.09 -9.74
CA SER A 100 0.22 0.26 -11.17
C SER A 100 1.38 1.24 -11.39
N ALA A 101 1.50 2.27 -10.55
CA ALA A 101 2.60 3.24 -10.62
C ALA A 101 3.92 2.68 -10.07
N ALA A 102 3.87 1.86 -9.02
CA ALA A 102 5.04 1.25 -8.40
C ALA A 102 5.53 -0.01 -9.13
N HIS A 103 4.61 -0.72 -9.79
CA HIS A 103 4.87 -2.00 -10.46
C HIS A 103 4.34 -1.95 -11.90
N PRO A 104 4.98 -1.16 -12.79
CA PRO A 104 4.63 -1.14 -14.20
C PRO A 104 4.70 -2.56 -14.79
N LYS A 105 3.62 -2.99 -15.45
CA LYS A 105 3.47 -4.38 -15.97
C LYS A 105 4.51 -4.75 -17.02
N HIS A 106 5.04 -3.78 -17.75
CA HIS A 106 6.01 -3.97 -18.81
C HIS A 106 7.10 -2.91 -18.67
N VAL A 107 8.27 -3.32 -18.20
CA VAL A 107 9.50 -2.51 -18.24
C VAL A 107 10.48 -3.26 -19.12
N SER A 108 10.94 -2.62 -20.19
CA SER A 108 11.89 -3.28 -21.10
C SER A 108 13.28 -3.39 -20.47
N ARG A 109 14.06 -4.37 -20.94
CA ARG A 109 15.48 -4.52 -20.60
C ARG A 109 16.27 -3.23 -20.81
N GLU A 110 16.00 -2.54 -21.91
CA GLU A 110 16.63 -1.27 -22.30
C GLU A 110 16.32 -0.16 -21.30
N ALA A 111 15.10 -0.12 -20.75
CA ALA A 111 14.72 0.83 -19.72
C ALA A 111 15.55 0.60 -18.44
N PHE A 112 15.77 -0.66 -18.04
CA PHE A 112 16.66 -0.99 -16.93
C PHE A 112 18.11 -0.61 -17.21
N LYS A 113 18.66 -0.99 -18.38
CA LYS A 113 20.02 -0.60 -18.80
C LYS A 113 20.20 0.92 -18.71
N LYS A 114 19.24 1.69 -19.22
CA LYS A 114 19.28 3.17 -19.16
C LYS A 114 19.24 3.72 -17.73
N ILE A 115 18.58 3.04 -16.78
CA ILE A 115 18.60 3.44 -15.36
C ILE A 115 19.96 3.14 -14.75
N ILE A 116 20.51 1.95 -15.00
CA ILE A 116 21.82 1.51 -14.50
C ILE A 116 22.92 2.46 -14.99
N SER A 117 22.94 2.76 -16.30
CA SER A 117 23.91 3.70 -16.88
C SER A 117 23.80 5.11 -16.30
N ARG A 118 22.58 5.57 -15.95
CA ARG A 118 22.38 6.86 -15.27
C ARG A 118 22.93 6.88 -13.84
N HIS A 119 23.04 5.73 -13.20
CA HIS A 119 23.61 5.57 -11.86
C HIS A 119 25.02 4.97 -11.88
N ALA A 120 25.71 5.04 -13.02
CA ALA A 120 27.04 4.45 -13.21
C ALA A 120 28.14 5.02 -12.29
N VAL A 121 27.89 6.18 -11.66
CA VAL A 121 28.78 6.78 -10.66
C VAL A 121 28.58 6.19 -9.26
N ALA A 122 27.56 5.36 -9.04
CA ALA A 122 27.34 4.66 -7.79
C ALA A 122 28.29 3.46 -7.66
N ALA A 123 28.85 3.25 -6.47
CA ALA A 123 29.86 2.22 -6.17
C ALA A 123 29.47 0.75 -6.46
N ASN A 124 28.26 0.48 -6.97
CA ASN A 124 27.68 -0.85 -7.13
C ASN A 124 27.19 -1.13 -8.57
N HIS A 125 27.77 -0.48 -9.59
CA HIS A 125 27.33 -0.61 -10.99
C HIS A 125 27.34 -2.07 -11.49
N ASP A 126 28.39 -2.84 -11.19
CA ASP A 126 28.48 -4.26 -11.57
C ASP A 126 27.41 -5.11 -10.88
N GLY A 127 27.08 -4.79 -9.62
CA GLY A 127 25.99 -5.43 -8.89
C GLY A 127 24.63 -5.16 -9.53
N LEU A 128 24.38 -3.96 -10.04
CA LEU A 128 23.13 -3.64 -10.75
C LEU A 128 23.00 -4.40 -12.07
N HIS A 129 24.11 -4.60 -12.79
CA HIS A 129 24.13 -5.44 -13.99
C HIS A 129 23.87 -6.91 -13.67
N ALA A 130 24.48 -7.46 -12.61
CA ALA A 130 24.23 -8.83 -12.18
C ALA A 130 22.74 -9.05 -11.79
N ILE A 131 22.11 -8.07 -11.12
CA ILE A 131 20.67 -8.12 -10.82
C ILE A 131 19.84 -8.13 -12.10
N LEU A 132 20.18 -7.32 -13.12
CA LEU A 132 19.46 -7.29 -14.39
C LEU A 132 19.56 -8.63 -15.13
N GLU A 133 20.73 -9.27 -15.17
CA GLU A 133 20.90 -10.59 -15.77
C GLU A 133 20.11 -11.69 -15.01
N LEU A 134 19.97 -11.56 -13.69
CA LEU A 134 19.18 -12.50 -12.88
C LEU A 134 17.67 -12.42 -13.17
N VAL A 135 17.11 -11.21 -13.26
CA VAL A 135 15.64 -11.02 -13.38
C VAL A 135 15.14 -11.07 -14.82
N ASP A 136 16.04 -10.94 -15.79
CA ASP A 136 15.75 -10.93 -17.22
C ASP A 136 16.98 -11.51 -17.97
N PRO A 137 17.18 -12.84 -17.95
CA PRO A 137 18.35 -13.44 -18.60
C PRO A 137 18.26 -13.28 -20.12
N VAL A 138 19.37 -12.95 -20.78
CA VAL A 138 19.43 -13.01 -22.26
C VAL A 138 19.27 -14.47 -22.66
N THR A 139 18.11 -14.84 -23.21
CA THR A 139 17.94 -16.13 -23.87
C THR A 139 18.87 -16.17 -25.07
N GLN A 140 19.97 -16.92 -24.95
CA GLN A 140 20.79 -17.28 -26.09
C GLN A 140 19.95 -18.23 -26.94
N SER A 141 19.42 -17.73 -28.06
CA SER A 141 18.89 -18.59 -29.12
C SER A 141 20.06 -19.42 -29.64
N THR A 142 20.12 -20.68 -29.23
CA THR A 142 20.93 -21.74 -29.86
C THR A 142 20.44 -22.01 -31.27
#